data_AF-W1YNQ2-F1
#
_entry.id   AF-W1YNQ2-F1
#
_cell.length_a   1.000
_cell.length_b   1.000
_cell.length_c   1.000
_cell.angle_alpha   90.00
_cell.angle_beta   90.00
_cell.angle_gamma   90.00
#
_symmetry.space_group_name_H-M   'P 1'
#
loop_
_entity.id
_entity.type
_entity.pdbx_description
1 polymer ?
#
loop_
_entity_poly.entity_id
_entity_poly.type
_entity_poly.pdbx_seq_one_letter_code
_entity_poly.pdbx_strand_id
1 'polypeptide(L)'
;VNAGIIDGHRRGIITSTSLMAGGEAFTEAVSMAKQNPKLGIGIHITLVGGVKPVCDPSEVSSLLTPEGVFPENYVEFIKRIYSGKINYSELRKEIHGQIAQIMDTGLRVTHIDGHQHM
;
A
#
# COMPACT_ATOMS: atom_id res chain seq x y z
N VAL A 1 11.75 -5.95 -7.39
CA VAL A 1 10.78 -5.01 -8.02
C VAL A 1 11.35 -3.60 -8.10
N ASN A 2 11.64 -2.94 -6.96
CA ASN A 2 12.16 -1.55 -6.89
C ASN A 2 13.29 -1.24 -7.89
N ALA A 3 14.37 -2.02 -7.89
CA ALA A 3 15.51 -1.79 -8.79
C ALA A 3 15.13 -1.82 -10.28
N GLY A 4 14.20 -2.70 -10.67
CA GLY A 4 13.69 -2.77 -12.05
C GLY A 4 12.86 -1.55 -12.43
N ILE A 5 12.08 -1.01 -11.49
CA ILE A 5 11.33 0.24 -11.68
C ILE A 5 12.31 1.41 -11.89
N ILE A 6 13.37 1.49 -11.08
CA ILE A 6 14.37 2.55 -11.20
C ILE A 6 15.17 2.43 -12.50
N ASP A 7 15.58 1.22 -12.90
CA ASP A 7 16.25 1.01 -14.18
C ASP A 7 15.35 1.41 -15.36
N GLY A 8 14.09 0.97 -15.37
CA GLY A 8 13.11 1.37 -16.39
C GLY A 8 12.83 2.87 -16.41
N HIS A 9 12.84 3.53 -15.25
CA HIS A 9 12.70 4.99 -15.15
C HIS A 9 13.91 5.71 -15.73
N ARG A 10 15.12 5.28 -15.37
CA ARG A 10 16.37 5.87 -15.88
C ARG A 10 16.54 5.68 -17.39
N ARG A 11 15.95 4.63 -17.94
CA ARG A 11 15.85 4.39 -19.40
C ARG A 11 14.71 5.17 -20.07
N GLY A 12 13.92 5.91 -19.32
CA GLY A 12 12.83 6.76 -19.83
C GLY A 12 11.53 6.03 -20.16
N ILE A 13 11.42 4.74 -19.84
CA ILE A 13 10.24 3.92 -20.16
C ILE A 13 9.18 4.07 -19.06
N ILE A 14 9.61 4.07 -17.80
CA ILE A 14 8.73 4.22 -16.64
C ILE A 14 8.71 5.69 -16.20
N THR A 15 7.53 6.30 -16.22
CA THR A 15 7.36 7.71 -15.82
C THR A 15 6.73 7.86 -14.44
N SER A 16 6.04 6.82 -13.94
CA SER A 16 5.35 6.83 -12.66
C SER A 16 5.29 5.43 -12.04
N THR A 17 5.19 5.35 -10.71
CA THR A 17 4.96 4.12 -9.95
C THR A 17 4.22 4.42 -8.64
N SER A 18 3.68 3.40 -7.97
CA SER A 18 2.96 3.54 -6.69
C SER A 18 3.63 2.73 -5.59
N LEU A 19 3.65 3.28 -4.37
CA LEU A 19 4.26 2.66 -3.20
C LEU A 19 3.22 1.94 -2.34
N MET A 20 3.56 0.74 -1.88
CA MET A 20 2.79 0.00 -0.88
C MET A 20 3.35 0.33 0.51
N ALA A 21 2.56 1.00 1.35
CA ALA A 21 3.02 1.46 2.67
C ALA A 21 3.40 0.30 3.61
N GLY A 22 2.62 -0.80 3.60
CA GLY A 22 2.90 -2.01 4.39
C GLY A 22 3.91 -2.98 3.77
N GLY A 23 4.49 -2.65 2.60
CA GLY A 23 5.42 -3.54 1.90
C GLY A 23 6.77 -3.64 2.59
N GLU A 24 7.38 -4.84 2.63
CA GLU A 24 8.67 -5.06 3.31
C GLU A 24 9.80 -4.18 2.78
N ALA A 25 9.77 -3.87 1.49
CA ALA A 25 10.77 -3.03 0.82
C ALA A 25 10.38 -1.53 0.77
N PHE A 26 9.41 -1.09 1.58
CA PHE A 26 8.91 0.29 1.58
C PHE A 26 10.03 1.33 1.79
N THR A 27 10.85 1.15 2.82
CA THR A 27 11.94 2.09 3.15
C THR A 27 12.96 2.21 2.03
N GLU A 28 13.31 1.09 1.39
CA GLU A 28 14.20 1.07 0.23
C GLU A 28 13.56 1.83 -0.95
N ALA A 29 12.28 1.56 -1.24
CA ALA A 29 11.55 2.19 -2.32
C ALA A 29 11.46 3.72 -2.13
N VAL A 30 11.22 4.19 -0.90
CA VAL A 30 11.22 5.63 -0.56
C VAL A 30 12.60 6.25 -0.80
N SER A 31 13.67 5.60 -0.35
CA SER A 31 15.04 6.10 -0.57
C SER A 31 15.36 6.21 -2.07
N MET A 32 14.99 5.20 -2.85
CA MET A 32 15.17 5.20 -4.30
C MET A 32 14.32 6.28 -4.98
N ALA A 33 13.07 6.49 -4.56
CA ALA A 33 12.21 7.55 -5.08
C ALA A 33 12.79 8.94 -4.83
N LYS A 34 13.32 9.19 -3.63
CA LYS A 34 13.99 10.47 -3.29
C LYS A 34 15.21 10.76 -4.17
N GLN A 35 15.93 9.72 -4.59
CA GLN A 35 17.08 9.83 -5.49
C GLN A 35 16.67 10.06 -6.95
N ASN A 36 15.40 9.90 -7.31
CA ASN A 36 14.89 10.03 -8.68
C ASN A 36 13.65 10.96 -8.71
N PRO A 37 13.80 12.27 -8.46
CA PRO A 37 12.68 13.20 -8.25
C PRO A 37 11.79 13.45 -9.48
N LYS A 38 12.19 12.95 -10.67
CA LYS A 38 11.37 12.99 -11.89
C LYS A 38 10.41 11.80 -12.02
N LEU A 39 10.58 10.76 -11.20
CA LEU A 39 9.66 9.62 -11.17
C LEU A 39 8.38 10.05 -10.45
N GLY A 40 7.23 9.91 -11.12
CA GLY A 40 5.94 10.08 -10.46
C GLY A 40 5.75 9.02 -9.37
N ILE A 41 5.30 9.44 -8.19
CA ILE A 41 5.07 8.54 -7.05
C ILE A 41 3.60 8.60 -6.64
N GLY A 42 2.97 7.43 -6.59
CA GLY A 42 1.61 7.23 -6.13
C GLY A 42 1.54 6.49 -4.80
N ILE A 43 0.35 6.48 -4.22
CA ILE A 43 -0.02 5.66 -3.08
C ILE A 43 -0.78 4.44 -3.60
N HIS A 44 -0.28 3.23 -3.30
CA HIS A 44 -0.93 1.97 -3.62
C HIS A 44 -1.68 1.43 -2.40
N ILE A 45 -2.97 1.70 -2.31
CA ILE A 45 -3.80 1.21 -1.20
C ILE A 45 -3.85 -0.32 -1.25
N THR A 46 -3.48 -0.95 -0.14
CA THR A 46 -3.31 -2.40 -0.05
C THR A 46 -4.15 -2.94 1.10
N LEU A 47 -5.16 -3.75 0.79
CA LEU A 47 -6.04 -4.40 1.79
C LEU A 47 -6.08 -5.93 1.61
N VAL A 48 -5.24 -6.46 0.72
CA VAL A 48 -5.06 -7.88 0.40
C VAL A 48 -3.61 -8.16 -0.02
N GLY A 49 -3.25 -9.44 -0.20
CA GLY A 49 -1.94 -9.88 -0.67
C GLY A 49 -0.96 -10.28 0.43
N GLY A 50 -1.46 -10.67 1.61
CA GLY A 50 -0.61 -11.14 2.73
C GLY A 50 0.27 -10.05 3.34
N VAL A 51 -0.03 -8.77 3.05
CA VAL A 51 0.75 -7.62 3.51
C VAL A 51 0.35 -7.26 4.95
N LYS A 52 1.31 -6.76 5.73
CA LYS A 52 1.04 -6.27 7.08
C LYS A 52 0.27 -4.94 7.04
N PRO A 53 -0.63 -4.69 8.01
CA PRO A 53 -1.24 -3.38 8.16
C PRO A 53 -0.19 -2.33 8.53
N VAL A 54 -0.48 -1.08 8.22
CA VAL A 54 0.29 0.07 8.71
C VAL A 54 -0.12 0.41 10.14
N CYS A 55 -1.41 0.31 10.45
CA CYS A 55 -1.91 0.52 11.80
C CYS A 55 -1.55 -0.66 12.73
N ASP A 56 -1.63 -0.42 14.05
CA ASP A 56 -1.49 -1.49 15.04
C ASP A 56 -2.52 -2.59 14.74
N PRO A 57 -2.11 -3.87 14.62
CA PRO A 57 -3.02 -4.97 14.32
C PRO A 57 -4.23 -5.08 15.27
N SER A 58 -4.09 -4.64 16.52
CA SER A 58 -5.19 -4.62 17.50
C SER A 58 -6.27 -3.58 17.17
N GLU A 59 -5.93 -2.52 16.46
CA GLU A 59 -6.85 -1.46 16.06
C GLU A 59 -7.55 -1.71 14.72
N VAL A 60 -7.10 -2.70 13.96
CA VAL A 60 -7.63 -3.06 12.63
C VAL A 60 -7.89 -4.55 12.46
N SER A 61 -8.09 -5.26 13.57
CA SER A 61 -8.19 -6.72 13.63
C SER A 61 -9.26 -7.34 12.72
N SER A 62 -10.37 -6.63 12.44
CA SER A 62 -11.41 -7.13 11.53
C SER A 62 -10.91 -7.30 10.08
N LEU A 63 -9.87 -6.55 9.71
CA LEU A 63 -9.28 -6.57 8.37
C LEU A 63 -8.28 -7.73 8.20
N LEU A 64 -7.84 -8.36 9.28
CA LEU A 64 -6.67 -9.23 9.29
C LEU A 64 -7.04 -10.72 9.38
N THR A 65 -6.15 -11.57 8.90
CA THR A 65 -6.16 -13.01 9.19
C THR A 65 -5.67 -13.26 10.64
N PRO A 66 -5.83 -14.48 11.18
CA PRO A 66 -5.28 -14.82 12.50
C PRO A 66 -3.76 -14.59 12.63
N GLU A 67 -3.05 -14.60 11.50
CA GLU A 67 -1.61 -14.34 11.42
C GLU A 67 -1.26 -12.83 11.47
N GLY A 68 -2.27 -11.95 11.51
CA GLY A 68 -2.08 -10.50 11.64
C GLY A 68 -1.73 -9.79 10.32
N VAL A 69 -2.01 -10.41 9.18
CA VAL A 69 -1.81 -9.84 7.84
C VAL A 69 -3.14 -9.69 7.10
N PHE A 70 -3.18 -8.92 6.02
CA PHE A 70 -4.36 -8.89 5.16
C PHE A 70 -4.59 -10.22 4.46
N PRO A 71 -5.85 -10.55 4.08
CA PRO A 71 -6.17 -11.75 3.31
C PRO A 71 -5.34 -11.84 2.03
N GLU A 72 -5.00 -13.05 1.59
CA GLU A 72 -4.16 -13.27 0.41
C GLU A 72 -4.80 -12.75 -0.89
N ASN A 73 -6.13 -12.76 -0.99
CA ASN A 73 -6.83 -12.40 -2.23
C ASN A 73 -8.13 -11.62 -1.99
N TYR A 74 -8.51 -10.83 -3.00
CA TYR A 74 -9.75 -10.03 -3.01
C TYR A 74 -11.03 -10.83 -2.78
N VAL A 75 -11.10 -12.09 -3.24
CA VAL A 75 -12.31 -12.92 -3.07
C VAL A 75 -12.58 -13.17 -1.59
N GLU A 76 -11.55 -13.43 -0.79
CA GLU A 76 -11.69 -13.58 0.65
C GLU A 76 -12.12 -12.28 1.32
N PHE A 77 -11.48 -11.16 0.98
CA PHE A 77 -11.81 -9.85 1.54
C PHE A 77 -13.27 -9.46 1.27
N ILE A 78 -13.75 -9.67 0.05
CA ILE A 78 -15.14 -9.39 -0.34
C ILE A 78 -16.14 -10.28 0.40
N LYS A 79 -15.82 -11.57 0.60
CA LYS A 79 -16.66 -12.44 1.43
C LYS A 79 -16.79 -11.92 2.86
N ARG A 80 -15.72 -11.37 3.43
CA ARG A 80 -15.74 -10.75 4.78
C ARG A 80 -16.62 -9.49 4.80
N ILE A 81 -16.57 -8.68 3.75
CA ILE A 81 -17.46 -7.52 3.60
C ILE A 81 -18.93 -7.96 3.56
N TYR A 82 -19.30 -8.87 2.66
CA TYR A 82 -20.69 -9.31 2.52
C TYR A 82 -21.23 -10.08 3.73
N SER A 83 -20.36 -10.72 4.52
CA SER A 83 -20.74 -11.37 5.77
C SER A 83 -20.79 -10.43 6.98
N GLY A 84 -20.57 -9.13 6.79
CA GLY A 84 -20.61 -8.13 7.87
C GLY A 84 -19.46 -8.26 8.88
N LYS A 85 -18.37 -8.93 8.50
CA LYS A 85 -17.21 -9.18 9.38
C LYS A 85 -16.18 -8.06 9.36
N ILE A 86 -16.30 -7.10 8.42
CA ILE A 86 -15.40 -5.96 8.31
C ILE A 86 -15.97 -4.76 9.06
N ASN A 87 -15.17 -4.19 9.95
CA ASN A 87 -15.47 -2.92 10.58
C ASN A 87 -15.00 -1.75 9.68
N TYR A 88 -15.93 -0.96 9.15
CA TYR A 88 -15.61 0.16 8.27
C TYR A 88 -14.82 1.28 8.93
N SER A 89 -14.86 1.41 10.27
CA SER A 89 -14.03 2.39 10.97
C SER A 89 -12.56 1.98 10.96
N GLU A 90 -12.28 0.69 11.10
CA GLU A 90 -10.94 0.09 10.99
C GLU A 90 -10.41 0.21 9.57
N LEU A 91 -11.26 -0.07 8.56
CA LEU A 91 -10.92 0.11 7.15
C LEU A 91 -10.47 1.54 6.84
N ARG A 92 -11.25 2.54 7.30
CA ARG A 92 -10.89 3.95 7.11
C ARG A 92 -9.62 4.32 7.85
N LYS A 93 -9.42 3.80 9.07
CA LYS A 93 -8.22 4.02 9.87
C LYS A 93 -6.99 3.51 9.12
N GLU A 94 -7.03 2.29 8.61
CA GLU A 94 -5.93 1.69 7.86
C GLU A 94 -5.62 2.47 6.58
N ILE A 95 -6.64 2.81 5.77
CA ILE A 95 -6.44 3.60 4.54
C ILE A 95 -5.78 4.95 4.86
N HIS A 96 -6.24 5.63 5.91
CA HIS A 96 -5.60 6.87 6.36
C HIS A 96 -4.16 6.63 6.84
N GLY A 97 -3.90 5.54 7.55
CA GLY A 97 -2.55 5.16 7.98
C GLY A 97 -1.60 4.97 6.81
N GLN A 98 -2.03 4.25 5.76
CA GLN A 98 -1.24 4.04 4.54
C GLN A 98 -0.93 5.35 3.82
N ILE A 99 -1.93 6.24 3.70
CA ILE A 99 -1.75 7.55 3.08
C ILE A 99 -0.78 8.39 3.91
N ALA A 100 -1.00 8.48 5.23
CA ALA A 100 -0.17 9.27 6.13
C ALA A 100 1.29 8.79 6.11
N GLN A 101 1.55 7.49 6.20
CA GLN A 101 2.90 6.94 6.17
C GLN A 101 3.67 7.33 4.90
N ILE A 102 3.01 7.35 3.73
CA ILE A 102 3.65 7.76 2.48
C ILE A 102 3.86 9.28 2.45
N MET A 103 2.85 10.06 2.86
CA MET A 103 2.95 11.52 2.89
C MET A 103 4.06 12.00 3.84
N ASP A 104 4.22 11.35 5.00
CA ASP A 104 5.22 11.67 6.01
C ASP A 104 6.67 11.44 5.52
N THR A 105 6.84 10.70 4.42
CA THR A 105 8.16 10.54 3.80
C THR A 105 8.67 11.83 3.15
N GLY A 106 7.79 12.80 2.88
CA GLY A 106 8.08 14.03 2.16
C GLY A 106 8.19 13.87 0.65
N LEU A 107 7.81 12.71 0.09
CA LEU A 107 7.71 12.52 -1.35
C LEU A 107 6.54 13.31 -1.93
N ARG A 108 6.71 13.87 -3.13
CA ARG A 108 5.62 14.50 -3.86
C ARG A 108 4.72 13.42 -4.46
N VAL A 109 3.62 13.14 -3.80
CA VAL A 109 2.59 12.22 -4.30
C VAL A 109 1.83 12.85 -5.47
N THR A 110 1.59 12.09 -6.53
CA THR A 110 0.94 12.55 -7.76
C THR A 110 -0.40 11.87 -8.03
N HIS A 111 -0.65 10.69 -7.47
CA HIS A 111 -1.86 9.89 -7.70
C HIS A 111 -2.09 8.88 -6.58
N ILE A 112 -3.30 8.30 -6.55
CA ILE A 112 -3.68 7.22 -5.64
C ILE A 112 -4.32 6.14 -6.51
N ASP A 113 -3.94 4.88 -6.27
CA ASP A 113 -4.55 3.70 -6.85
C ASP A 113 -4.76 2.61 -5.79
N GLY A 114 -5.50 1.55 -6.14
CA GLY A 114 -5.83 0.45 -5.24
C GLY A 114 -5.40 -0.90 -5.79
N HIS A 115 -4.91 -1.77 -4.91
CA HIS A 115 -4.55 -3.14 -5.25
C HIS A 115 -5.79 -3.94 -5.67
N GLN A 116 -5.73 -4.59 -6.83
CA GLN A 116 -6.84 -5.36 -7.44
C GLN A 116 -8.11 -4.55 -7.77
N HIS A 117 -7.98 -3.26 -8.12
CA HIS A 117 -9.09 -2.35 -8.51
C HIS A 117 -10.09 -2.00 -7.39
N MET A 118 -9.66 -2.11 -6.13
CA MET A 118 -10.41 -1.58 -4.98
C MET A 118 -10.34 -0.06 -4.85
#